data_AF-A0A7Y5E1W1-F1
#
_entry.id   AF-A0A7Y5E1W1-F1
#
_cell.length_a   1.000
_cell.length_b   1.000
_cell.length_c   1.000
_cell.angle_alpha   90.00
_cell.angle_beta   90.00
_cell.angle_gamma   90.00
#
_symmetry.space_group_name_H-M   'P 1'
#
loop_
_entity.id
_entity.type
_entity.pdbx_description
1 polymer ?
#
loop_
_entity_poly.entity_id
_entity_poly.type
_entity_poly.pdbx_seq_one_letter_code
_entity_poly.pdbx_strand_id
1 'polypeptide(L)'
;MSTISPQLSNEAKAALARAREANLSYGVQLLKSPKGAIFAVVGEVHLKLPAASAIGKELVRTFDLRGVESFPSARVFLGRVLYVLIIIPRLFLRLITLGIVKDSTIKDAREATHGHTFLLESVSKIPLSLHAASAYLTLFFSVAFATPLVTVLVPFFPPLAVVVPWLAAISMILQFHMIALVPAYFLRRFSWAWLVHPAIGILAARDKTMAEGTAEMIRQHPNAKSALLIMGRAHMVGYARELVEKQGFTVIDDEG
;
A
#
# COMPACT_ATOMS: atom_id res chain seq x y z
N MET A 1 -12.86 10.06 -30.26
CA MET A 1 -11.38 9.95 -30.25
C MET A 1 -10.85 10.72 -29.05
N SER A 2 -10.67 10.05 -27.91
CA SER A 2 -10.14 10.66 -26.68
C SER A 2 -8.62 10.53 -26.69
N THR A 3 -7.91 11.54 -27.19
CA THR A 3 -6.45 11.57 -27.17
C THR A 3 -5.96 11.83 -25.74
N ILE A 4 -5.70 10.76 -25.00
CA ILE A 4 -4.93 10.75 -23.73
C ILE A 4 -3.47 11.25 -23.96
N SER A 5 -3.08 11.34 -25.23
CA SER A 5 -1.70 11.36 -25.72
C SER A 5 -0.83 12.61 -25.49
N PRO A 6 -1.29 13.88 -25.38
CA PRO A 6 -0.35 15.00 -25.35
C PRO A 6 0.27 15.30 -23.97
N GLN A 7 -0.26 14.74 -22.88
CA GLN A 7 0.15 15.10 -21.51
C GLN A 7 1.17 14.14 -20.88
N LEU A 8 1.29 12.92 -21.41
CA LEU A 8 2.33 11.97 -21.03
C LEU A 8 3.46 12.01 -22.07
N SER A 9 4.71 12.06 -21.60
CA SER A 9 5.86 11.91 -22.49
C SER A 9 5.90 10.51 -23.11
N ASN A 10 6.63 10.35 -24.22
CA ASN A 10 6.77 9.05 -24.87
C ASN A 10 7.48 8.05 -23.95
N GLU A 11 8.43 8.53 -23.15
CA GLU A 11 9.13 7.74 -22.14
C GLU A 11 8.16 7.25 -21.05
N ALA A 12 7.27 8.12 -20.57
CA ALA A 12 6.26 7.76 -19.57
C ALA A 12 5.29 6.70 -20.12
N LYS A 13 4.83 6.85 -21.37
CA LYS A 13 3.97 5.84 -22.03
C LYS A 13 4.68 4.50 -22.15
N ALA A 14 5.92 4.50 -22.61
CA ALA A 14 6.71 3.28 -22.75
C ALA A 14 6.95 2.58 -21.40
N ALA A 15 7.24 3.35 -20.34
CA ALA A 15 7.43 2.81 -18.99
C ALA A 15 6.12 2.22 -18.44
N LEU A 16 4.98 2.87 -18.67
CA LEU A 16 3.66 2.36 -18.28
C LEU A 16 3.27 1.10 -19.07
N ALA A 17 3.60 1.02 -20.36
CA ALA A 17 3.39 -0.18 -21.17
C ALA A 17 4.15 -1.38 -20.61
N ARG A 18 5.45 -1.22 -20.31
CA ARG A 18 6.25 -2.27 -19.65
C ARG A 18 5.71 -2.66 -18.28
N ALA A 19 5.22 -1.69 -17.51
CA ALA A 19 4.60 -1.98 -16.21
C ALA A 19 3.31 -2.81 -16.36
N ARG A 20 2.50 -2.56 -17.41
CA ARG A 20 1.31 -3.38 -17.72
C ARG A 20 1.69 -4.81 -18.13
N GLU A 21 2.73 -4.96 -18.94
CA GLU A 21 3.25 -6.29 -19.34
C GLU A 21 3.76 -7.08 -18.13
N ALA A 22 4.35 -6.39 -17.15
CA ALA A 22 4.77 -6.97 -15.88
C ALA A 22 3.61 -7.13 -14.85
N ASN A 23 2.45 -7.65 -15.29
CA ASN A 23 1.20 -7.72 -14.53
C ASN A 23 1.28 -8.49 -13.18
N LEU A 24 2.26 -9.40 -13.04
CA LEU A 24 2.53 -10.08 -11.78
C LEU A 24 3.15 -9.16 -10.72
N SER A 25 3.85 -8.10 -11.16
CA SER A 25 4.54 -7.14 -10.29
C SER A 25 3.78 -5.84 -10.11
N TYR A 26 3.05 -5.41 -11.15
CA TYR A 26 2.35 -4.13 -11.19
C TYR A 26 0.91 -4.27 -11.67
N GLY A 27 0.02 -3.47 -11.12
CA GLY A 27 -1.22 -3.04 -11.77
C GLY A 27 -1.08 -1.60 -12.22
N VAL A 28 -1.64 -1.25 -13.37
CA VAL A 28 -1.62 0.11 -13.91
C VAL A 28 -3.05 0.53 -14.24
N GLN A 29 -3.43 1.72 -13.79
CA GLN A 29 -4.71 2.34 -14.13
C GLN A 29 -4.49 3.82 -14.40
N LEU A 30 -5.08 4.33 -15.48
CA LEU A 30 -5.05 5.76 -15.78
C LEU A 30 -6.34 6.41 -15.32
N LEU A 31 -6.20 7.56 -14.67
CA LEU A 31 -7.30 8.41 -14.24
C LEU A 31 -7.10 9.81 -14.80
N LYS A 32 -8.19 10.47 -15.18
CA LYS A 32 -8.21 11.89 -15.54
C LYS A 32 -8.83 12.68 -14.41
N SER A 33 -8.13 13.71 -13.95
CA SER A 33 -8.66 14.63 -12.94
C SER A 33 -9.76 15.54 -13.53
N PRO A 34 -10.60 16.17 -12.70
CA PRO A 34 -11.59 17.16 -13.17
C PRO A 34 -10.98 18.31 -13.99
N LYS A 35 -9.72 18.65 -13.72
CA LYS A 35 -8.97 19.70 -14.44
C LYS A 35 -8.29 19.19 -15.72
N GLY A 36 -8.47 17.92 -16.05
CA GLY A 36 -7.98 17.31 -17.27
C GLY A 36 -6.55 16.78 -17.25
N ALA A 37 -5.84 16.87 -16.12
CA ALA A 37 -4.51 16.26 -15.93
C ALA A 37 -4.60 14.73 -15.78
N ILE A 38 -3.58 14.02 -16.29
CA ILE A 38 -3.52 12.54 -16.31
C ILE A 38 -2.74 11.98 -15.11
N PHE A 39 -3.36 11.04 -14.41
CA PHE A 39 -2.79 10.38 -13.24
C PHE A 39 -2.59 8.90 -13.54
N ALA A 40 -1.32 8.46 -13.53
CA ALA A 40 -0.97 7.06 -13.66
C ALA A 40 -0.91 6.41 -12.28
N VAL A 41 -1.90 5.59 -11.95
CA VAL A 41 -1.93 4.79 -10.70
C VAL A 41 -1.21 3.49 -10.94
N VAL A 42 -0.12 3.27 -10.21
CA VAL A 42 0.69 2.05 -10.25
C VAL A 42 0.60 1.34 -8.89
N GLY A 43 -0.07 0.19 -8.90
CA GLY A 43 -0.14 -0.70 -7.75
C GLY A 43 0.98 -1.73 -7.78
N GLU A 44 1.91 -1.69 -6.83
CA GLU A 44 3.02 -2.64 -6.74
C GLU A 44 2.70 -3.82 -5.81
N VAL A 45 3.29 -4.98 -6.13
CA VAL A 45 3.42 -6.08 -5.17
C VAL A 45 4.70 -5.86 -4.35
N HIS A 46 4.63 -6.11 -3.04
CA HIS A 46 5.71 -5.77 -2.09
C HIS A 46 7.01 -6.57 -2.24
N LEU A 47 7.04 -7.60 -3.10
CA LEU A 47 8.25 -8.38 -3.40
C LEU A 47 8.65 -8.11 -4.85
N LYS A 48 9.81 -7.49 -5.04
CA LYS A 48 10.32 -7.14 -6.37
C LYS A 48 11.55 -7.92 -6.75
N LEU A 49 11.49 -8.50 -7.94
CA LEU A 49 12.65 -9.01 -8.65
C LEU A 49 13.37 -7.87 -9.39
N PRO A 50 14.64 -8.07 -9.80
CA PRO A 50 15.43 -7.02 -10.47
C PRO A 50 14.74 -6.37 -11.68
N ALA A 51 14.09 -7.16 -12.54
CA ALA A 51 13.38 -6.64 -13.71
C ALA A 51 12.23 -5.68 -13.33
N ALA A 52 11.44 -6.04 -12.31
CA ALA A 52 10.37 -5.18 -11.80
C ALA A 52 10.93 -3.90 -11.17
N SER A 53 12.07 -3.97 -10.47
CA SER A 53 12.72 -2.80 -9.90
C SER A 53 13.20 -1.83 -10.98
N ALA A 54 13.75 -2.33 -12.11
CA ALA A 54 14.17 -1.49 -13.22
C ALA A 54 12.99 -0.69 -13.82
N ILE A 55 11.85 -1.36 -14.06
CA ILE A 55 10.61 -0.71 -14.51
C ILE A 55 10.15 0.36 -13.50
N GLY A 56 10.22 0.05 -12.20
CA GLY A 56 9.85 0.97 -11.13
C GLY A 56 10.66 2.26 -11.13
N LYS A 57 11.98 2.14 -11.25
CA LYS A 57 12.89 3.29 -11.35
C LYS A 57 12.64 4.13 -12.59
N GLU A 58 12.32 3.48 -13.69
CA GLU A 58 12.00 4.16 -14.94
C GLU A 58 10.72 4.97 -14.82
N LEU A 59 9.64 4.39 -14.27
CA LEU A 59 8.41 5.12 -13.95
C LEU A 59 8.70 6.34 -13.07
N VAL A 60 9.48 6.19 -12.01
CA VAL A 60 9.86 7.31 -11.14
C VAL A 60 10.64 8.40 -11.89
N ARG A 61 11.49 8.00 -12.83
CA ARG A 61 12.31 8.91 -13.63
C ARG A 61 11.46 9.76 -14.59
N THR A 62 10.41 9.21 -15.17
CA THR A 62 9.64 9.86 -16.24
C THR A 62 8.55 10.83 -15.75
N PHE A 63 8.27 10.87 -14.45
CA PHE A 63 7.25 11.75 -13.86
C PHE A 63 7.86 12.75 -12.88
N ASP A 64 7.56 14.03 -13.10
CA ASP A 64 8.01 15.13 -12.25
C ASP A 64 7.17 15.28 -10.98
N LEU A 65 5.89 14.90 -11.01
CA LEU A 65 5.03 14.87 -9.82
C LEU A 65 4.67 13.42 -9.49
N ARG A 66 4.91 13.04 -8.23
CA ARG A 66 4.65 11.70 -7.73
C ARG A 66 3.90 11.75 -6.42
N GLY A 67 2.84 10.96 -6.29
CA GLY A 67 2.18 10.69 -5.02
C GLY A 67 2.53 9.27 -4.57
N VAL A 68 3.01 9.10 -3.34
CA VAL A 68 3.35 7.77 -2.81
C VAL A 68 2.52 7.44 -1.58
N GLU A 69 2.09 6.19 -1.51
CA GLU A 69 1.55 5.59 -0.30
C GLU A 69 2.56 5.75 0.85
N SER A 70 2.07 6.11 2.04
CA SER A 70 2.90 6.36 3.20
C SER A 70 2.15 5.98 4.48
N PHE A 71 2.42 4.83 5.08
CA PHE A 71 1.77 4.49 6.34
C PHE A 71 2.21 5.43 7.47
N PRO A 72 1.31 6.24 8.08
CA PRO A 72 1.69 7.25 9.08
C PRO A 72 1.90 6.64 10.47
N SER A 73 2.86 5.72 10.58
CA SER A 73 3.10 4.85 11.75
C SER A 73 3.23 5.59 13.08
N ALA A 74 3.74 6.82 13.07
CA ALA A 74 3.89 7.64 14.28
C ALA A 74 2.57 8.25 14.80
N ARG A 75 1.54 8.36 13.95
CA ARG A 75 0.22 8.94 14.30
C ARG A 75 -0.85 7.87 14.56
N VAL A 76 -0.56 6.62 14.21
CA VAL A 76 -1.49 5.48 14.38
C VAL A 76 -1.15 4.75 15.69
N PHE A 77 -2.19 4.37 16.44
CA PHE A 77 -2.02 3.61 17.69
C PHE A 77 -1.35 2.26 17.41
N LEU A 78 -0.28 1.96 18.13
CA LEU A 78 0.62 0.81 17.87
C LEU A 78 1.27 0.79 16.47
N GLY A 79 1.14 1.86 15.67
CA GLY A 79 1.63 1.91 14.30
C GLY A 79 3.14 1.73 14.18
N ARG A 80 3.93 2.24 15.14
CA ARG A 80 5.38 2.02 15.20
C ARG A 80 5.74 0.56 15.48
N VAL A 81 5.01 -0.10 16.38
CA VAL A 81 5.22 -1.52 16.70
C VAL A 81 4.87 -2.37 15.48
N LEU A 82 3.72 -2.11 14.86
CA LEU A 82 3.30 -2.79 13.64
C LEU A 82 4.33 -2.61 12.50
N TYR A 83 4.87 -1.40 12.34
CA TYR A 83 5.92 -1.12 11.36
C TYR A 83 7.14 -2.02 11.57
N VAL A 84 7.61 -2.16 12.81
CA VAL A 84 8.72 -3.05 13.17
C VAL A 84 8.38 -4.52 12.87
N LEU A 85 7.19 -4.97 13.29
CA LEU A 85 6.71 -6.33 13.05
C LEU A 85 6.62 -6.69 11.56
N ILE A 86 6.38 -5.71 10.68
CA ILE A 86 6.32 -5.93 9.23
C ILE A 86 7.72 -5.87 8.60
N ILE A 87 8.59 -4.98 9.07
CA ILE A 87 9.92 -4.75 8.47
C ILE A 87 10.92 -5.83 8.83
N ILE A 88 10.95 -6.28 10.09
CA ILE A 88 11.93 -7.30 10.51
C ILE A 88 11.84 -8.56 9.64
N PRO A 89 10.66 -9.17 9.41
CA PRO A 89 10.54 -10.31 8.51
C PRO A 89 11.00 -10.00 7.09
N ARG A 90 10.74 -8.79 6.58
CA ARG A 90 11.18 -8.38 5.24
C ARG A 90 12.70 -8.27 5.14
N LEU A 91 13.35 -7.71 6.17
CA LEU A 91 14.81 -7.64 6.24
C LEU A 91 15.42 -9.03 6.33
N PHE A 92 14.84 -9.91 7.14
CA PHE A 92 15.27 -11.31 7.24
C PHE A 92 15.12 -12.04 5.90
N LEU A 93 13.97 -11.91 5.22
CA LEU A 93 13.76 -12.45 3.88
C LEU A 93 14.80 -11.93 2.88
N ARG A 94 15.15 -10.64 2.94
CA ARG A 94 16.17 -10.05 2.08
C ARG A 94 17.56 -10.62 2.36
N LEU A 95 17.89 -10.84 3.64
CA LEU A 95 19.15 -11.44 4.05
C LEU A 95 19.29 -12.88 3.53
N ILE A 96 18.26 -13.72 3.75
CA ILE A 96 18.29 -15.13 3.31
C ILE A 96 18.24 -15.27 1.79
N THR A 97 17.63 -14.31 1.08
CA THR A 97 17.59 -14.29 -0.39
C THR A 97 18.79 -13.57 -1.01
N LEU A 98 19.84 -13.26 -0.23
CA LEU A 98 21.04 -12.56 -0.69
C LEU A 98 20.75 -11.28 -1.49
N GLY A 99 19.67 -10.58 -1.13
CA GLY A 99 19.27 -9.34 -1.79
C GLY A 99 18.64 -9.50 -3.18
N ILE A 100 18.17 -10.69 -3.56
CA ILE A 100 17.35 -10.90 -4.77
C ILE A 100 16.05 -10.08 -4.66
N VAL A 101 15.42 -10.07 -3.48
CA VAL A 101 14.29 -9.20 -3.18
C VAL A 101 14.78 -7.75 -3.08
N LYS A 102 14.33 -6.92 -4.01
CA LYS A 102 14.67 -5.49 -4.08
C LYS A 102 13.73 -4.62 -3.27
N ASP A 103 14.14 -3.36 -3.10
CA ASP A 103 13.31 -2.32 -2.52
C ASP A 103 12.11 -1.98 -3.42
N SER A 104 11.14 -1.27 -2.85
CA SER A 104 9.88 -0.96 -3.54
C SER A 104 9.97 0.34 -4.38
N THR A 105 9.07 0.51 -5.35
CA THR A 105 9.02 1.75 -6.16
C THR A 105 8.64 2.94 -5.27
N ILE A 106 7.87 2.71 -4.21
CA ILE A 106 7.63 3.75 -3.18
C ILE A 106 8.94 4.28 -2.61
N LYS A 107 9.90 3.40 -2.30
CA LYS A 107 11.22 3.83 -1.78
C LYS A 107 12.01 4.56 -2.87
N ASP A 108 12.08 4.01 -4.07
CA ASP A 108 12.76 4.66 -5.21
C ASP A 108 12.20 6.08 -5.47
N ALA A 109 10.88 6.26 -5.38
CA ALA A 109 10.22 7.56 -5.55
C ALA A 109 10.51 8.54 -4.42
N ARG A 110 10.68 8.06 -3.18
CA ARG A 110 11.02 8.91 -2.02
C ARG A 110 12.47 9.36 -2.02
N GLU A 111 13.37 8.52 -2.56
CA GLU A 111 14.81 8.79 -2.64
C GLU A 111 15.21 9.49 -3.95
N ALA A 112 14.28 9.65 -4.89
CA ALA A 112 14.52 10.37 -6.14
C ALA A 112 14.96 11.82 -5.89
N THR A 113 16.05 12.22 -6.54
CA THR A 113 16.65 13.56 -6.40
C THR A 113 16.07 14.59 -7.36
N HIS A 114 15.23 14.18 -8.31
CA HIS A 114 14.55 15.03 -9.29
C HIS A 114 13.05 15.00 -9.07
N GLY A 115 12.31 16.02 -9.52
CA GLY A 115 10.85 16.09 -9.36
C GLY A 115 10.39 16.25 -7.90
N HIS A 116 9.08 16.18 -7.67
CA HIS A 116 8.46 16.30 -6.37
C HIS A 116 7.70 15.02 -6.00
N THR A 117 7.93 14.54 -4.77
CA THR A 117 7.26 13.36 -4.22
C THR A 117 6.42 13.75 -3.00
N PHE A 118 5.10 13.57 -3.12
CA PHE A 118 4.11 13.88 -2.11
C PHE A 118 3.70 12.61 -1.35
N LEU A 119 3.64 12.70 -0.02
CA LEU A 119 3.18 11.59 0.83
C LEU A 119 1.65 11.65 0.94
N LEU A 120 0.96 10.73 0.28
CA LEU A 120 -0.50 10.81 0.09
C LEU A 120 -1.27 10.79 1.43
N GLU A 121 -0.79 10.05 2.43
CA GLU A 121 -1.51 9.94 3.72
C GLU A 121 -1.06 11.01 4.74
N SER A 122 -0.25 12.01 4.33
CA SER A 122 0.31 13.00 5.25
C SER A 122 -0.72 14.01 5.76
N VAL A 123 -1.72 14.35 4.95
CA VAL A 123 -2.62 15.49 5.18
C VAL A 123 -3.93 15.15 5.88
N SER A 124 -4.38 13.90 5.78
CA SER A 124 -5.68 13.49 6.34
C SER A 124 -5.61 13.22 7.85
N LYS A 125 -6.74 13.47 8.52
CA LYS A 125 -6.96 13.01 9.90
C LYS A 125 -6.97 11.48 9.93
N ILE A 126 -6.23 10.90 10.87
CA ILE A 126 -6.19 9.44 11.03
C ILE A 126 -7.55 8.94 11.56
N PRO A 127 -8.26 8.06 10.83
CA PRO A 127 -9.56 7.57 11.27
C PRO A 127 -9.41 6.47 12.33
N LEU A 128 -10.39 6.36 13.23
CA LEU A 128 -10.41 5.35 14.31
C LEU A 128 -10.23 3.92 13.78
N SER A 129 -10.80 3.62 12.61
CA SER A 129 -10.67 2.32 11.95
C SER A 129 -9.22 1.93 11.68
N LEU A 130 -8.34 2.90 11.38
CA LEU A 130 -6.92 2.63 11.17
C LEU A 130 -6.18 2.33 12.48
N HIS A 131 -6.58 2.96 13.59
CA HIS A 131 -6.08 2.63 14.92
C HIS A 131 -6.50 1.20 15.33
N ALA A 132 -7.77 0.85 15.14
CA ALA A 132 -8.29 -0.49 15.42
C ALA A 132 -7.60 -1.56 14.57
N ALA A 133 -7.43 -1.30 13.28
CA ALA A 133 -6.72 -2.19 12.36
C ALA A 133 -5.26 -2.39 12.79
N SER A 134 -4.58 -1.31 13.18
CA SER A 134 -3.19 -1.36 13.64
C SER A 134 -3.04 -2.16 14.94
N ALA A 135 -3.93 -1.96 15.91
CA ALA A 135 -3.94 -2.74 17.14
C ALA A 135 -4.16 -4.24 16.88
N TYR A 136 -5.18 -4.55 16.07
CA TYR A 136 -5.50 -5.92 15.69
C TYR A 136 -4.33 -6.62 15.00
N LEU A 137 -3.73 -5.99 13.99
CA LEU A 137 -2.61 -6.58 13.26
C LEU A 137 -1.34 -6.66 14.10
N THR A 138 -1.12 -5.72 15.02
CA THR A 138 -0.01 -5.81 15.98
C THR A 138 -0.17 -7.05 16.85
N LEU A 139 -1.36 -7.27 17.41
CA LEU A 139 -1.66 -8.48 18.19
C LEU A 139 -1.48 -9.73 17.33
N PHE A 140 -2.06 -9.74 16.11
CA PHE A 140 -1.99 -10.86 15.19
C PHE A 140 -0.55 -11.26 14.88
N PHE A 141 0.28 -10.31 14.41
CA PHE A 141 1.68 -10.60 14.08
C PHE A 141 2.52 -10.92 15.31
N SER A 142 2.27 -10.27 16.46
CA SER A 142 3.00 -10.57 17.69
C SER A 142 2.77 -12.02 18.11
N VAL A 143 1.51 -12.49 18.11
CA VAL A 143 1.19 -13.88 18.45
C VAL A 143 1.73 -14.84 17.39
N ALA A 144 1.59 -14.51 16.10
CA ALA A 144 2.08 -15.34 15.00
C ALA A 144 3.60 -15.54 15.03
N PHE A 145 4.38 -14.54 15.46
CA PHE A 145 5.83 -14.65 15.60
C PHE A 145 6.24 -15.22 16.97
N ALA A 146 5.57 -14.84 18.05
CA ALA A 146 5.89 -15.31 19.40
C ALA A 146 5.63 -16.81 19.55
N THR A 147 4.55 -17.35 18.98
CA THR A 147 4.18 -18.77 19.12
C THR A 147 5.31 -19.72 18.66
N PRO A 148 5.80 -19.67 17.42
CA PRO A 148 6.90 -20.53 16.99
C PRO A 148 8.21 -20.23 17.73
N LEU A 149 8.51 -18.95 18.00
CA LEU A 149 9.74 -18.57 18.70
C LEU A 149 9.79 -19.16 20.11
N VAL A 150 8.73 -18.95 20.91
CA VAL A 150 8.62 -19.48 22.27
C VAL A 150 8.67 -21.00 22.24
N THR A 151 7.96 -21.64 21.32
CA THR A 151 7.96 -23.12 21.16
C THR A 151 9.37 -23.67 20.95
N VAL A 152 10.19 -23.03 20.10
CA VAL A 152 11.59 -23.44 19.85
C VAL A 152 12.49 -23.18 21.07
N LEU A 153 12.17 -22.18 21.89
CA LEU A 153 12.95 -21.82 23.08
C LEU A 153 12.63 -22.68 24.32
N VAL A 154 11.49 -23.37 24.37
CA VAL A 154 11.08 -24.21 25.51
C VAL A 154 12.17 -25.20 25.96
N PRO A 155 12.85 -25.96 25.09
CA PRO A 155 13.91 -26.89 25.52
C PRO A 155 15.08 -26.21 26.25
N PHE A 156 15.34 -24.94 25.97
CA PHE A 156 16.41 -24.15 26.58
C PHE A 156 15.93 -23.37 27.80
N PHE A 157 14.64 -23.06 27.88
CA PHE A 157 14.00 -22.29 28.94
C PHE A 157 12.67 -22.93 29.34
N PRO A 158 12.69 -24.03 30.12
CA PRO A 158 11.48 -24.80 30.46
C PRO A 158 10.30 -24.00 31.06
N PRO A 159 10.51 -22.95 31.88
CA PRO A 159 9.41 -22.13 32.39
C PRO A 159 8.52 -21.50 31.30
N LEU A 160 9.05 -21.31 30.08
CA LEU A 160 8.26 -20.78 28.96
C LEU A 160 7.13 -21.72 28.52
N ALA A 161 7.19 -23.01 28.87
CA ALA A 161 6.16 -23.98 28.50
C ALA A 161 4.77 -23.60 29.01
N VAL A 162 4.67 -22.87 30.14
CA VAL A 162 3.41 -22.39 30.70
C VAL A 162 2.69 -21.40 29.77
N VAL A 163 3.44 -20.67 28.94
CA VAL A 163 2.90 -19.62 28.07
C VAL A 163 2.40 -20.18 26.73
N VAL A 164 2.92 -21.32 26.29
CA VAL A 164 2.61 -21.92 24.97
C VAL A 164 1.12 -22.19 24.77
N PRO A 165 0.37 -22.80 25.72
CA PRO A 165 -1.07 -23.04 25.53
C PRO A 165 -1.87 -21.76 25.34
N TRP A 166 -1.49 -20.68 26.03
CA TRP A 166 -2.16 -19.38 25.92
C TRP A 166 -1.91 -18.73 24.56
N LEU A 167 -0.67 -18.75 24.08
CA LEU A 167 -0.34 -18.26 22.74
C LEU A 167 -1.06 -19.06 21.66
N ALA A 168 -1.12 -20.38 21.80
CA ALA A 168 -1.85 -21.26 20.89
C ALA A 168 -3.36 -20.93 20.88
N ALA A 169 -3.97 -20.77 22.05
CA ALA A 169 -5.39 -20.41 22.17
C ALA A 169 -5.70 -19.05 21.51
N ILE A 170 -4.89 -18.03 21.77
CA ILE A 170 -5.04 -16.71 21.14
C ILE A 170 -4.83 -16.82 19.62
N SER A 171 -3.83 -17.58 19.17
CA SER A 171 -3.59 -17.83 17.74
C SER A 171 -4.80 -18.48 17.07
N MET A 172 -5.43 -19.47 17.70
CA MET A 172 -6.64 -20.10 17.16
C MET A 172 -7.80 -19.11 17.05
N ILE A 173 -8.04 -18.28 18.08
CA ILE A 173 -9.08 -17.25 18.05
C ILE A 173 -8.86 -16.28 16.88
N LEU A 174 -7.62 -15.80 16.71
CA LEU A 174 -7.24 -14.90 15.62
C LEU A 174 -7.41 -15.56 14.25
N GLN A 175 -6.97 -16.81 14.09
CA GLN A 175 -7.15 -17.57 12.85
C GLN A 175 -8.62 -17.80 12.52
N PHE A 176 -9.46 -18.10 13.50
CA PHE A 176 -10.90 -18.23 13.30
C PHE A 176 -11.52 -16.89 12.91
N HIS A 177 -11.12 -15.79 13.54
CA HIS A 177 -11.60 -14.46 13.20
C HIS A 177 -11.25 -14.06 11.77
N MET A 178 -10.14 -14.57 11.18
CA MET A 178 -9.80 -14.34 9.77
C MET A 178 -10.89 -14.79 8.79
N ILE A 179 -11.78 -15.71 9.16
CA ILE A 179 -12.94 -16.07 8.32
C ILE A 179 -13.83 -14.85 8.07
N ALA A 180 -13.98 -13.97 9.07
CA ALA A 180 -14.76 -12.74 8.96
C ALA A 180 -14.09 -11.68 8.06
N LEU A 181 -12.82 -11.85 7.68
CA LEU A 181 -12.15 -10.96 6.73
C LEU A 181 -12.80 -11.02 5.34
N VAL A 182 -13.28 -12.20 4.91
CA VAL A 182 -13.92 -12.39 3.60
C VAL A 182 -15.18 -11.51 3.45
N PRO A 183 -16.21 -11.62 4.32
CA PRO A 183 -17.37 -10.73 4.24
C PRO A 183 -16.98 -9.25 4.47
N ALA A 184 -16.04 -8.97 5.39
CA ALA A 184 -15.56 -7.60 5.60
C ALA A 184 -14.94 -6.99 4.32
N TYR A 185 -14.23 -7.79 3.53
CA TYR A 185 -13.66 -7.37 2.25
C TYR A 185 -14.73 -6.99 1.23
N PHE A 186 -15.80 -7.77 1.09
CA PHE A 186 -16.92 -7.40 0.20
C PHE A 186 -17.67 -6.16 0.71
N LEU A 187 -17.74 -5.97 2.03
CA LEU A 187 -18.36 -4.81 2.65
C LEU A 187 -17.44 -3.58 2.71
N ARG A 188 -16.19 -3.65 2.24
CA ARG A 188 -15.17 -2.58 2.39
C ARG A 188 -15.54 -1.22 1.81
N ARG A 189 -16.62 -1.13 1.01
CA ARG A 189 -17.19 0.14 0.55
C ARG A 189 -17.87 0.93 1.66
N PHE A 190 -18.30 0.26 2.72
CA PHE A 190 -18.97 0.88 3.86
C PHE A 190 -17.96 1.28 4.92
N SER A 191 -18.10 2.49 5.46
CA SER A 191 -17.19 3.05 6.47
C SER A 191 -17.14 2.27 7.78
N TRP A 192 -18.14 1.41 8.06
CA TRP A 192 -18.23 0.58 9.25
C TRP A 192 -17.71 -0.85 9.05
N ALA A 193 -17.28 -1.26 7.85
CA ALA A 193 -16.87 -2.64 7.56
C ALA A 193 -15.75 -3.18 8.46
N TRP A 194 -14.94 -2.29 9.04
CA TRP A 194 -13.91 -2.63 10.02
C TRP A 194 -14.46 -3.20 11.35
N LEU A 195 -15.75 -3.00 11.66
CA LEU A 195 -16.41 -3.64 12.79
C LEU A 195 -16.60 -5.15 12.56
N VAL A 196 -16.72 -5.58 11.31
CA VAL A 196 -16.78 -7.02 10.95
C VAL A 196 -15.39 -7.64 11.11
N HIS A 197 -14.37 -6.96 10.57
CA HIS A 197 -12.98 -7.38 10.73
C HIS A 197 -12.03 -6.17 10.71
N PRO A 198 -11.31 -5.86 11.81
CA PRO A 198 -10.50 -4.65 11.92
C PRO A 198 -9.44 -4.50 10.82
N ALA A 199 -8.83 -5.60 10.36
CA ALA A 199 -7.80 -5.54 9.32
C ALA A 199 -8.26 -4.85 8.02
N ILE A 200 -9.56 -4.87 7.67
CA ILE A 200 -10.04 -4.17 6.49
C ILE A 200 -9.90 -2.64 6.62
N GLY A 201 -9.81 -2.13 7.85
CA GLY A 201 -9.54 -0.72 8.13
C GLY A 201 -8.20 -0.26 7.57
N ILE A 202 -7.20 -1.15 7.45
CA ILE A 202 -5.95 -0.81 6.74
C ILE A 202 -6.23 -0.55 5.26
N LEU A 203 -7.12 -1.28 4.60
CA LEU A 203 -7.40 -1.02 3.19
C LEU A 203 -8.33 0.19 3.02
N ALA A 204 -9.56 0.08 3.52
CA ALA A 204 -10.62 1.05 3.23
C ALA A 204 -10.30 2.47 3.75
N ALA A 205 -9.68 2.57 4.94
CA ALA A 205 -9.37 3.88 5.50
C ALA A 205 -8.19 4.53 4.77
N ARG A 206 -7.19 3.74 4.37
CA ARG A 206 -6.02 4.25 3.65
C ARG A 206 -6.34 4.65 2.22
N ASP A 207 -7.22 3.90 1.55
CA ASP A 207 -7.73 4.25 0.22
C ASP A 207 -8.32 5.67 0.23
N LYS A 208 -9.17 5.94 1.23
CA LYS A 208 -9.77 7.27 1.44
C LYS A 208 -8.72 8.34 1.73
N THR A 209 -7.81 8.12 2.68
CA THR A 209 -6.81 9.14 3.03
C THR A 209 -5.83 9.40 1.89
N MET A 210 -5.49 8.39 1.09
CA MET A 210 -4.67 8.58 -0.10
C MET A 210 -5.40 9.40 -1.17
N ALA A 211 -6.69 9.14 -1.39
CA ALA A 211 -7.49 9.90 -2.35
C ALA A 211 -7.62 11.39 -1.94
N GLU A 212 -7.84 11.66 -0.66
CA GLU A 212 -7.82 13.02 -0.09
C GLU A 212 -6.43 13.66 -0.26
N GLY A 213 -5.36 12.91 0.00
CA GLY A 213 -3.98 13.33 -0.25
C GLY A 213 -3.69 13.69 -1.69
N THR A 214 -4.25 12.96 -2.65
CA THR A 214 -4.11 13.25 -4.07
C THR A 214 -4.84 14.53 -4.46
N ALA A 215 -6.04 14.75 -3.93
CA ALA A 215 -6.75 16.02 -4.13
C ALA A 215 -5.94 17.21 -3.60
N GLU A 216 -5.31 17.04 -2.43
CA GLU A 216 -4.44 18.04 -1.83
C GLU A 216 -3.14 18.24 -2.62
N MET A 217 -2.50 17.17 -3.10
CA MET A 217 -1.34 17.22 -3.99
C MET A 217 -1.64 18.05 -5.24
N ILE A 218 -2.81 17.86 -5.86
CA ILE A 218 -3.27 18.63 -7.02
C ILE A 218 -3.49 20.10 -6.68
N ARG A 219 -4.07 20.37 -5.51
CA ARG A 219 -4.27 21.74 -5.04
C ARG A 219 -2.94 22.48 -4.89
N GLN A 220 -1.91 21.81 -4.39
CA GLN A 220 -0.56 22.36 -4.25
C GLN A 220 0.20 22.45 -5.59
N HIS A 221 -0.16 21.64 -6.58
CA HIS A 221 0.50 21.58 -7.89
C HIS A 221 -0.49 21.79 -9.04
N PRO A 222 -1.14 22.96 -9.15
CA PRO A 222 -2.22 23.20 -10.10
C PRO A 222 -1.80 23.13 -11.57
N ASN A 223 -0.51 23.28 -11.86
CA ASN A 223 0.06 23.27 -13.21
C ASN A 223 0.55 21.88 -13.66
N ALA A 224 0.47 20.87 -12.79
CA ALA A 224 0.89 19.52 -13.14
C ALA A 224 -0.05 18.94 -14.20
N LYS A 225 0.50 18.63 -15.38
CA LYS A 225 -0.25 17.98 -16.49
C LYS A 225 -0.37 16.48 -16.29
N SER A 226 0.59 15.88 -15.59
CA SER A 226 0.56 14.47 -15.26
C SER A 226 1.23 14.19 -13.92
N ALA A 227 0.84 13.08 -13.30
CA ALA A 227 1.46 12.59 -12.08
C ALA A 227 1.45 11.06 -12.01
N LEU A 228 2.43 10.50 -11.31
CA LEU A 228 2.51 9.08 -11.00
C LEU A 228 2.09 8.83 -9.55
N LEU A 229 1.13 7.95 -9.33
CA LEU A 229 0.62 7.58 -8.02
C LEU A 229 1.03 6.15 -7.70
N ILE A 230 1.86 5.94 -6.69
CA ILE A 230 2.46 4.63 -6.39
C ILE A 230 1.92 4.13 -5.05
N MET A 231 1.33 2.94 -5.06
CA MET A 231 0.74 2.31 -3.87
C MET A 231 0.82 0.78 -3.97
N GLY A 232 0.47 0.06 -2.91
CA GLY A 232 0.28 -1.38 -2.93
C GLY A 232 -0.90 -1.77 -3.81
N ARG A 233 -0.77 -2.87 -4.56
CA ARG A 233 -1.81 -3.34 -5.50
C ARG A 233 -3.19 -3.52 -4.87
N ALA A 234 -3.25 -3.89 -3.59
CA ALA A 234 -4.50 -4.08 -2.86
C ALA A 234 -5.35 -2.79 -2.74
N HIS A 235 -4.71 -1.62 -2.80
CA HIS A 235 -5.35 -0.32 -2.66
C HIS A 235 -5.97 0.20 -3.96
N MET A 236 -5.46 -0.20 -5.13
CA MET A 236 -5.83 0.39 -6.43
C MET A 236 -7.33 0.54 -6.64
N VAL A 237 -8.09 -0.55 -6.43
CA VAL A 237 -9.54 -0.56 -6.68
C VAL A 237 -10.30 0.37 -5.75
N GLY A 238 -10.00 0.34 -4.45
CA GLY A 238 -10.70 1.18 -3.48
C GLY A 238 -10.28 2.64 -3.60
N TYR A 239 -8.99 2.90 -3.80
CA TYR A 239 -8.43 4.22 -4.06
C TYR A 239 -9.03 4.88 -5.31
N ALA A 240 -9.07 4.18 -6.44
CA ALA A 240 -9.63 4.71 -7.68
C ALA A 240 -11.11 5.03 -7.52
N ARG A 241 -11.87 4.16 -6.83
CA ARG A 241 -13.27 4.42 -6.49
C ARG A 241 -13.42 5.71 -5.67
N GLU A 242 -12.61 5.91 -4.63
CA GLU A 242 -12.66 7.12 -3.80
C GLU A 242 -12.35 8.39 -4.62
N LEU A 243 -11.39 8.34 -5.55
CA LEU A 243 -11.13 9.46 -6.45
C LEU A 243 -12.28 9.73 -7.43
N VAL A 244 -12.87 8.70 -8.01
CA VAL A 244 -13.96 8.85 -8.98
C VAL A 244 -15.22 9.37 -8.29
N GLU A 245 -15.67 8.70 -7.23
CA GLU A 245 -16.94 8.99 -6.56
C GLU A 245 -16.90 10.31 -5.77
N LYS A 246 -15.75 10.69 -5.21
CA LYS A 246 -15.67 11.85 -4.29
C LYS A 246 -14.84 13.01 -4.79
N GLN A 247 -13.89 12.77 -5.70
CA GLN A 247 -12.99 13.80 -6.22
C GLN A 247 -13.24 14.11 -7.70
N GLY A 248 -14.23 13.48 -8.33
CA GLY A 248 -14.67 13.77 -9.71
C GLY A 248 -13.70 13.29 -10.79
N PHE A 249 -12.80 12.34 -10.47
CA PHE A 249 -11.92 11.74 -11.47
C PHE A 249 -12.72 10.82 -12.40
N THR A 250 -12.18 10.58 -13.59
CA THR A 250 -12.71 9.56 -14.50
C THR A 250 -11.64 8.53 -14.82
N VAL A 251 -12.04 7.26 -14.89
CA VAL A 251 -11.16 6.22 -15.44
C VAL A 251 -11.05 6.44 -16.93
N ILE A 252 -9.84 6.36 -17.46
CA ILE A 252 -9.59 6.47 -18.89
C ILE A 252 -8.87 5.22 -19.38
N ASP A 253 -9.37 4.68 -20.49
CA ASP A 253 -8.74 3.56 -21.17
C ASP A 253 -7.66 4.12 -22.10
N ASP A 254 -6.43 3.67 -21.88
CA ASP A 254 -5.32 3.91 -22.80
C ASP A 254 -5.53 2.97 -23.99
N GLU A 255 -6.36 3.36 -24.96
CA GLU A 255 -6.26 2.79 -26.30
C GLU A 255 -4.86 3.19 -26.79
N GLY A 256 -3.94 2.23 -26.76
CA GLY A 256 -2.52 2.40 -27.05
C GLY A 256 -2.24 3.07 -28.38
#